data_AF-A0A539E7M1-F1
#
_entry.id   AF-A0A539E7M1-F1
#
_cell.length_a   1.000
_cell.length_b   1.000
_cell.length_c   1.000
_cell.angle_alpha   90.00
_cell.angle_beta   90.00
_cell.angle_gamma   90.00
#
_symmetry.space_group_name_H-M   'P 1'
#
loop_
_entity.id
_entity.type
_entity.pdbx_description
1 polymer ?
#
loop_
_entity_poly.entity_id
_entity_poly.type
_entity_poly.pdbx_seq_one_letter_code
_entity_poly.pdbx_strand_id
1 'polypeptide(L)'
;MLPPFDEPKGINHNIDLIHDFLAHHSGQENDLRNHTMEKVARWAERRAAKRHERARAALLLWRWDEAGRGAHEAVIREHFAEDFDLSAAGGADEQRALLDIGLASPDVRPNALRLGLNARSAAVREATIHVLLSEPGPAPIQFLANLLQDPVTYTDALFMSADAVASRMSRPGADPRLDDLLWPVMLGLIDLLNTTGREPIRKKGLKYLESGSPLMSRVVELPPNDRVDAQLTARLRDWRQSDRVLFPILDTFSEAGLTTIVESVRQKRKSAFDKLFAGAPAADDVSAGPVIMARVTFDRLHAELQQVNMDLKTVIPQAIKKARELGDLKENAEYEAAKLKQANASKRLAQLDTMLGKVRILDDMAIEPGKAGPGTEVTIRDEADGLTATYWILGEGDGAIAENVLSYLAPLGKALTGHAVGETVDYQPSEGVLKKLTLLDIKVRKP
;
A
#
# COMPACT_ATOMS: atom_id res chain seq x y z
N MET A 1 -12.74 49.03 0.20
CA MET A 1 -14.10 48.67 -0.26
C MET A 1 -14.31 47.22 0.13
N LEU A 2 -15.45 46.88 0.73
CA LEU A 2 -15.74 45.49 1.13
C LEU A 2 -15.78 44.57 -0.11
N PRO A 3 -15.38 43.29 0.02
CA PRO A 3 -15.27 42.39 -1.12
C PRO A 3 -16.65 42.13 -1.74
N PRO A 4 -16.79 42.20 -3.08
CA PRO A 4 -18.04 41.84 -3.75
C PRO A 4 -18.18 40.32 -3.77
N PHE A 5 -19.35 39.82 -3.36
CA PHE A 5 -19.65 38.39 -3.45
C PHE A 5 -20.11 37.98 -4.85
N ASP A 6 -19.64 36.82 -5.29
CA ASP A 6 -19.92 36.22 -6.59
C ASP A 6 -20.68 34.91 -6.36
N GLU A 7 -22.01 34.99 -6.27
CA GLU A 7 -22.88 33.83 -6.03
C GLU A 7 -22.68 32.69 -7.06
N PRO A 8 -22.49 32.96 -8.37
CA PRO A 8 -22.16 31.93 -9.36
C PRO A 8 -20.91 31.09 -9.04
N LYS A 9 -19.93 31.66 -8.34
CA LYS A 9 -18.68 30.95 -7.97
C LYS A 9 -18.81 30.06 -6.73
N GLY A 10 -19.96 30.07 -6.05
CA GLY A 10 -20.28 29.14 -4.96
C GLY A 10 -19.77 29.57 -3.58
N ILE A 11 -20.18 28.82 -2.55
CA ILE A 11 -19.99 29.20 -1.14
C ILE A 11 -18.51 29.24 -0.75
N ASN A 12 -17.75 28.20 -1.09
CA ASN A 12 -16.33 28.14 -0.75
C ASN A 12 -15.54 29.33 -1.30
N HIS A 13 -15.75 29.69 -2.57
CA HIS A 13 -15.07 30.84 -3.17
C HIS A 13 -15.34 32.14 -2.40
N ASN A 14 -16.59 32.36 -1.99
CA ASN A 14 -16.96 33.56 -1.24
C ASN A 14 -16.43 33.55 0.19
N ILE A 15 -16.31 32.37 0.83
CA ILE A 15 -15.64 32.21 2.12
C ILE A 15 -14.13 32.49 1.98
N ASP A 16 -13.50 32.00 0.91
CA ASP A 16 -12.08 32.27 0.64
C ASP A 16 -11.83 33.78 0.45
N LEU A 17 -12.71 34.49 -0.26
CA LEU A 17 -12.65 35.95 -0.40
C LEU A 17 -12.75 36.70 0.95
N ILE A 18 -13.55 36.19 1.89
CA ILE A 18 -13.66 36.75 3.25
C ILE A 18 -12.32 36.61 3.97
N HIS A 19 -11.73 35.40 3.95
CA HIS A 19 -10.44 35.14 4.59
C HIS A 19 -9.32 35.97 3.98
N ASP A 20 -9.24 36.01 2.64
CA ASP A 20 -8.24 36.81 1.92
C ASP A 20 -8.37 38.29 2.26
N PHE A 21 -9.59 38.81 2.37
CA PHE A 21 -9.83 40.20 2.75
C PHE A 21 -9.35 40.47 4.18
N LEU A 22 -9.71 39.63 5.16
CA LEU A 22 -9.33 39.77 6.56
C LEU A 22 -7.82 39.66 6.77
N ALA A 23 -7.14 38.82 5.98
CA ALA A 23 -5.67 38.70 6.01
C ALA A 23 -4.97 40.02 5.65
N HIS A 24 -5.55 40.83 4.75
CA HIS A 24 -4.99 42.12 4.33
C HIS A 24 -5.59 43.32 5.07
N HIS A 25 -6.73 43.15 5.75
CA HIS A 25 -7.50 44.24 6.38
C HIS A 25 -8.04 43.83 7.75
N SER A 26 -7.18 43.33 8.64
CA SER A 26 -7.58 42.81 9.96
C SER A 26 -8.39 43.81 10.82
N GLY A 27 -8.16 45.12 10.67
CA GLY A 27 -8.92 46.17 11.37
C GLY A 27 -10.36 46.37 10.89
N GLN A 28 -10.79 45.73 9.80
CA GLN A 28 -12.14 45.89 9.21
C GLN A 28 -13.07 44.70 9.49
N GLU A 29 -12.73 43.83 10.44
CA GLU A 29 -13.51 42.64 10.74
C GLU A 29 -14.96 42.95 11.14
N ASN A 30 -15.17 43.99 11.96
CA ASN A 30 -16.51 44.39 12.40
C ASN A 30 -17.39 44.84 11.22
N ASP A 31 -16.85 45.64 10.31
CA ASP A 31 -17.58 46.16 9.15
C ASP A 31 -17.89 45.04 8.16
N LEU A 32 -16.92 44.14 7.92
CA LEU A 32 -17.12 42.95 7.10
C LEU A 32 -18.20 42.07 7.71
N ARG A 33 -18.07 41.70 9.00
CA ARG A 33 -19.07 40.89 9.71
C ARG A 33 -20.47 41.46 9.53
N ASN A 34 -20.66 42.75 9.82
CA ASN A 34 -21.98 43.39 9.71
C ASN A 34 -22.54 43.34 8.28
N HIS A 35 -21.68 43.42 7.26
CA HIS A 35 -22.09 43.33 5.85
C HIS A 35 -22.43 41.91 5.39
N THR A 36 -21.77 40.90 5.96
CA THR A 36 -21.76 39.53 5.41
C THR A 36 -22.53 38.51 6.26
N MET A 37 -22.79 38.81 7.53
CA MET A 37 -23.30 37.85 8.52
C MET A 37 -24.60 37.15 8.07
N GLU A 38 -25.59 37.88 7.56
CA GLU A 38 -26.85 37.30 7.10
C GLU A 38 -26.66 36.34 5.91
N LYS A 39 -25.72 36.63 5.00
CA LYS A 39 -25.40 35.75 3.87
C LYS A 39 -24.73 34.47 4.35
N VAL A 40 -23.77 34.59 5.26
CA VAL A 40 -23.05 33.43 5.82
C VAL A 40 -24.01 32.54 6.63
N ALA A 41 -24.93 33.13 7.41
CA ALA A 41 -26.00 32.40 8.11
C ALA A 41 -26.84 31.56 7.14
N ARG A 42 -27.29 32.16 6.03
CA ARG A 42 -28.03 31.44 4.99
C ARG A 42 -27.22 30.29 4.36
N TRP A 43 -25.91 30.44 4.21
CA TRP A 43 -25.06 29.36 3.70
C TRP A 43 -24.96 28.18 4.68
N ALA A 44 -24.83 28.45 5.98
CA ALA A 44 -24.77 27.40 7.01
C ALA A 44 -26.04 26.54 7.06
N GLU A 45 -27.20 27.15 6.85
CA GLU A 45 -28.52 26.50 6.93
C GLU A 45 -28.99 25.88 5.60
N ARG A 46 -28.32 26.17 4.48
CA ARG A 46 -28.74 25.74 3.14
C ARG A 46 -28.55 24.23 2.98
N ARG A 47 -29.60 23.44 3.22
CA ARG A 47 -29.59 21.96 3.08
C ARG A 47 -29.13 21.43 1.71
N ALA A 48 -29.30 22.20 0.64
CA ALA A 48 -28.84 21.85 -0.70
C ALA A 48 -27.34 22.08 -0.94
N ALA A 49 -26.66 22.81 -0.05
CA ALA A 49 -25.21 23.04 -0.14
C ALA A 49 -24.43 21.81 0.34
N LYS A 50 -23.15 21.72 -0.04
CA LYS A 50 -22.30 20.63 0.42
C LYS A 50 -22.03 20.78 1.92
N ARG A 51 -21.86 19.65 2.62
CA ARG A 51 -21.62 19.64 4.08
C ARG A 51 -20.40 20.46 4.49
N HIS A 52 -19.29 20.36 3.76
CA HIS A 52 -18.09 21.17 4.04
C HIS A 52 -18.32 22.67 3.83
N GLU A 53 -19.14 23.08 2.86
CA GLU A 53 -19.49 24.49 2.67
C GLU A 53 -20.31 25.02 3.85
N ARG A 54 -21.31 24.24 4.30
CA ARG A 54 -22.12 24.56 5.49
C ARG A 54 -21.26 24.63 6.75
N ALA A 55 -20.36 23.66 6.94
CA ALA A 55 -19.45 23.63 8.08
C ALA A 55 -18.50 24.85 8.12
N ARG A 56 -17.92 25.23 6.98
CA ARG A 56 -17.08 26.43 6.88
C ARG A 56 -17.86 27.71 7.19
N ALA A 57 -19.09 27.82 6.67
CA ALA A 57 -19.97 28.95 6.98
C ALA A 57 -20.31 29.01 8.48
N ALA A 58 -20.64 27.87 9.08
CA ALA A 58 -20.89 27.77 10.52
C ALA A 58 -19.64 28.10 11.35
N LEU A 59 -18.44 27.72 10.90
CA LEU A 59 -17.19 28.08 11.56
C LEU A 59 -16.93 29.59 11.54
N LEU A 60 -17.18 30.26 10.42
CA LEU A 60 -17.08 31.73 10.35
C LEU A 60 -18.03 32.40 11.34
N LEU A 61 -19.28 31.94 11.40
CA LEU A 61 -20.26 32.46 12.37
C LEU A 61 -19.83 32.18 13.81
N TRP A 62 -19.29 30.99 14.09
CA TRP A 62 -18.75 30.63 15.40
C TRP A 62 -17.62 31.57 15.85
N ARG A 63 -16.79 32.05 14.91
CA ARG A 63 -15.72 33.04 15.20
C ARG A 63 -16.28 34.44 15.45
N TRP A 64 -17.36 34.81 14.77
CA TRP A 64 -17.92 36.16 14.79
C TRP A 64 -19.00 36.41 15.86
N ASP A 65 -19.76 35.38 16.21
CA ASP A 65 -20.86 35.42 17.17
C ASP A 65 -20.52 34.63 18.43
N GLU A 66 -19.89 35.32 19.38
CA GLU A 66 -19.51 34.72 20.66
C GLU A 66 -20.71 34.26 21.48
N ALA A 67 -21.85 34.95 21.38
CA ALA A 67 -23.07 34.66 22.14
C ALA A 67 -23.82 33.44 21.56
N GLY A 68 -23.76 33.26 20.24
CA GLY A 68 -24.37 32.15 19.50
C GLY A 68 -23.49 30.92 19.29
N ARG A 69 -22.27 30.87 19.84
CA ARG A 69 -21.30 29.78 19.59
C ARG A 69 -21.90 28.38 19.69
N GLY A 70 -22.68 28.10 20.73
CA GLY A 70 -23.29 26.78 20.92
C GLY A 70 -24.22 26.34 19.78
N ALA A 71 -24.93 27.28 19.14
CA ALA A 71 -25.78 26.97 17.99
C ALA A 71 -24.94 26.63 16.74
N HIS A 72 -23.86 27.36 16.52
CA HIS A 72 -22.95 27.10 15.40
C HIS A 72 -22.13 25.82 15.61
N GLU A 73 -21.71 25.51 16.84
CA GLU A 73 -21.12 24.23 17.21
C GLU A 73 -22.06 23.07 16.93
N ALA A 74 -23.35 23.21 17.25
CA ALA A 74 -24.35 22.17 16.97
C ALA A 74 -24.46 21.87 15.46
N VAL A 75 -24.39 22.90 14.61
CA VAL A 75 -24.38 22.73 13.14
C VAL A 75 -23.11 22.05 12.66
N ILE A 76 -21.94 22.46 13.16
CA ILE A 76 -20.66 21.83 12.81
C ILE A 76 -20.65 20.37 13.25
N ARG A 77 -21.14 20.08 14.45
CA ARG A 77 -21.23 18.74 15.03
C ARG A 77 -22.12 17.81 14.21
N GLU A 78 -23.24 18.30 13.69
CA GLU A 78 -24.14 17.53 12.80
C GLU A 78 -23.36 16.88 11.65
N HIS A 79 -22.35 17.57 11.12
CA HIS A 79 -21.58 17.06 10.00
C HIS A 79 -20.65 15.89 10.38
N PHE A 80 -20.08 15.86 11.59
CA PHE A 80 -19.24 14.74 12.03
C PHE A 80 -20.03 13.45 12.32
N ALA A 81 -21.35 13.53 12.45
CA ALA A 81 -22.21 12.34 12.54
C ALA A 81 -22.43 11.64 11.19
N GLU A 82 -21.96 12.22 10.08
CA GLU A 82 -22.20 11.74 8.70
C GLU A 82 -20.89 11.73 7.87
N ASP A 83 -20.96 11.35 6.59
CA ASP A 83 -19.80 11.31 5.65
C ASP A 83 -19.28 12.73 5.32
N PHE A 84 -18.54 13.31 6.26
CA PHE A 84 -17.96 14.64 6.16
C PHE A 84 -16.55 14.62 5.59
N ASP A 85 -16.36 15.24 4.42
CA ASP A 85 -15.03 15.46 3.85
C ASP A 85 -14.37 16.69 4.47
N LEU A 86 -13.66 16.48 5.58
CA LEU A 86 -12.86 17.52 6.25
C LEU A 86 -11.83 18.15 5.29
N SER A 87 -11.28 17.39 4.34
CA SER A 87 -10.24 17.88 3.44
C SER A 87 -10.76 18.90 2.41
N ALA A 88 -12.08 18.95 2.20
CA ALA A 88 -12.75 19.94 1.38
C ALA A 88 -13.15 21.21 2.17
N ALA A 89 -12.91 21.26 3.49
CA ALA A 89 -13.35 22.32 4.38
C ALA A 89 -12.35 23.49 4.51
N GLY A 90 -11.60 23.80 3.44
CA GLY A 90 -10.67 24.93 3.39
C GLY A 90 -9.23 24.58 3.80
N GLY A 91 -8.52 25.57 4.33
CA GLY A 91 -7.10 25.46 4.71
C GLY A 91 -6.85 24.64 5.99
N ALA A 92 -5.58 24.37 6.32
CA ALA A 92 -5.21 23.57 7.49
C ALA A 92 -5.77 24.15 8.81
N ASP A 93 -5.79 25.47 8.96
CA ASP A 93 -6.30 26.15 10.16
C ASP A 93 -7.82 26.03 10.31
N GLU A 94 -8.57 26.11 9.20
CA GLU A 94 -10.03 25.88 9.21
C GLU A 94 -10.35 24.42 9.51
N GLN A 95 -9.64 23.50 8.85
CA GLN A 95 -9.77 22.06 9.13
C GLN A 95 -9.48 21.78 10.60
N ARG A 96 -8.45 22.41 11.18
CA ARG A 96 -8.11 22.24 12.58
C ARG A 96 -9.19 22.78 13.50
N ALA A 97 -9.70 23.97 13.25
CA ALA A 97 -10.75 24.56 14.08
C ALA A 97 -12.06 23.74 14.04
N LEU A 98 -12.46 23.25 12.86
CA LEU A 98 -13.60 22.34 12.73
C LEU A 98 -13.37 21.05 13.50
N LEU A 99 -12.16 20.48 13.38
CA LEU A 99 -11.79 19.27 14.09
C LEU A 99 -11.81 19.46 15.60
N ASP A 100 -11.30 20.58 16.12
CA ASP A 100 -11.30 20.87 17.56
C ASP A 100 -12.73 20.91 18.14
N ILE A 101 -13.69 21.49 17.41
CA ILE A 101 -15.11 21.47 17.78
C ILE A 101 -15.67 20.03 17.79
N GLY A 102 -15.34 19.24 16.77
CA GLY A 102 -15.73 17.83 16.69
C GLY A 102 -15.12 16.98 17.81
N LEU A 103 -13.85 17.22 18.16
CA LEU A 103 -13.15 16.53 19.24
C LEU A 103 -13.78 16.89 20.59
N ALA A 104 -14.12 18.16 20.83
CA ALA A 104 -14.75 18.59 22.07
C ALA A 104 -16.13 17.94 22.33
N SER A 105 -16.77 17.36 21.30
CA SER A 105 -18.11 16.79 21.34
C SER A 105 -18.08 15.27 21.53
N PRO A 106 -18.46 14.71 22.72
CA PRO A 106 -18.29 13.28 23.01
C PRO A 106 -19.02 12.33 22.05
N ASP A 107 -20.18 12.73 21.54
CA ASP A 107 -21.04 11.94 20.65
C ASP A 107 -20.44 11.73 19.25
N VAL A 108 -19.66 12.70 18.76
CA VAL A 108 -19.04 12.63 17.42
C VAL A 108 -17.51 12.53 17.46
N ARG A 109 -16.90 12.63 18.64
CA ARG A 109 -15.44 12.56 18.84
C ARG A 109 -14.78 11.37 18.14
N PRO A 110 -15.31 10.13 18.17
CA PRO A 110 -14.71 9.01 17.45
C PRO A 110 -14.60 9.25 15.94
N ASN A 111 -15.58 9.91 15.32
CA ASN A 111 -15.56 10.23 13.89
C ASN A 111 -14.61 11.40 13.60
N ALA A 112 -14.60 12.41 14.46
CA ALA A 112 -13.64 13.51 14.39
C ALA A 112 -12.19 12.99 14.42
N LEU A 113 -11.86 12.07 15.34
CA LEU A 113 -10.54 11.43 15.41
C LEU A 113 -10.19 10.67 14.12
N ARG A 114 -11.12 9.89 13.55
CA ARG A 114 -10.91 9.17 12.28
C ARG A 114 -10.64 10.14 11.12
N LEU A 115 -11.44 11.19 10.99
CA LEU A 115 -11.28 12.20 9.95
C LEU A 115 -9.97 12.98 10.12
N GLY A 116 -9.63 13.36 11.35
CA GLY A 116 -8.38 14.06 11.64
C GLY A 116 -7.15 13.22 11.32
N LEU A 117 -7.15 11.93 11.70
CA LEU A 117 -6.04 11.00 11.42
C LEU A 117 -5.91 10.62 9.93
N ASN A 118 -6.98 10.76 9.15
CA ASN A 118 -6.98 10.55 7.70
C ASN A 118 -7.06 11.87 6.89
N ALA A 119 -6.83 13.02 7.53
CA ALA A 119 -6.89 14.31 6.86
C ALA A 119 -5.81 14.41 5.78
N ARG A 120 -6.03 15.18 4.71
CA ARG A 120 -4.99 15.40 3.68
C ARG A 120 -3.82 16.22 4.22
N SER A 121 -4.07 17.15 5.14
CA SER A 121 -3.04 17.97 5.79
C SER A 121 -2.26 17.16 6.82
N ALA A 122 -0.93 17.10 6.68
CA ALA A 122 -0.05 16.44 7.64
C ALA A 122 -0.15 17.08 9.03
N ALA A 123 -0.18 18.41 9.10
CA ALA A 123 -0.31 19.14 10.36
C ALA A 123 -1.61 18.78 11.11
N VAL A 124 -2.72 18.56 10.39
CA VAL A 124 -3.98 18.12 11.00
C VAL A 124 -3.86 16.71 11.55
N ARG A 125 -3.26 15.77 10.80
CA ARG A 125 -3.01 14.40 11.28
C ARG A 125 -2.14 14.39 12.53
N GLU A 126 -1.05 15.16 12.50
CA GLU A 126 -0.09 15.27 13.59
C GLU A 126 -0.74 15.83 14.87
N ALA A 127 -1.49 16.91 14.73
CA ALA A 127 -2.19 17.50 15.85
C ALA A 127 -3.31 16.57 16.39
N THR A 128 -3.93 15.75 15.53
CA THR A 128 -4.95 14.78 15.95
C THR A 128 -4.35 13.66 16.79
N ILE A 129 -3.26 13.04 16.33
CA ILE A 129 -2.63 11.96 17.10
C ILE A 129 -2.02 12.49 18.40
N HIS A 130 -1.50 13.72 18.41
CA HIS A 130 -1.00 14.35 19.63
C HIS A 130 -2.09 14.52 20.68
N VAL A 131 -3.28 15.00 20.29
CA VAL A 131 -4.44 15.08 21.21
C VAL A 131 -4.72 13.71 21.82
N LEU A 132 -4.80 12.68 20.97
CA LEU A 132 -5.13 11.33 21.41
C LEU A 132 -4.07 10.74 22.35
N LEU A 133 -2.78 10.87 22.04
CA LEU A 133 -1.70 10.35 22.90
C LEU A 133 -1.55 11.13 24.21
N SER A 134 -1.97 12.40 24.24
CA SER A 134 -1.94 13.24 25.45
C SER A 134 -3.07 12.94 26.43
N GLU A 135 -4.18 12.37 25.95
CA GLU A 135 -5.30 11.97 26.81
C GLU A 135 -4.88 10.85 27.76
N PRO A 136 -5.30 10.86 29.04
CA PRO A 136 -5.00 9.79 29.99
C PRO A 136 -5.88 8.55 29.79
N GLY A 137 -5.50 7.44 30.42
CA GLY A 137 -6.27 6.19 30.42
C GLY A 137 -6.04 5.28 29.20
N PRO A 138 -6.67 4.09 29.16
CA PRO A 138 -6.41 3.09 28.12
C PRO A 138 -7.20 3.31 26.82
N ALA A 139 -8.29 4.09 26.86
CA ALA A 139 -9.20 4.27 25.73
C ALA A 139 -8.52 4.84 24.45
N PRO A 140 -7.62 5.84 24.54
CA PRO A 140 -6.92 6.36 23.36
C PRO A 140 -6.05 5.30 22.68
N ILE A 141 -5.28 4.54 23.47
CA ILE A 141 -4.43 3.45 22.96
C ILE A 141 -5.26 2.37 22.28
N GLN A 142 -6.37 1.95 22.91
CA GLN A 142 -7.29 0.98 22.31
C GLN A 142 -7.91 1.51 21.01
N PHE A 143 -8.24 2.80 20.95
CA PHE A 143 -8.78 3.43 19.74
C PHE A 143 -7.76 3.38 18.60
N LEU A 144 -6.51 3.78 18.85
CA LEU A 144 -5.43 3.65 17.86
C LEU A 144 -5.24 2.20 17.44
N ALA A 145 -5.11 1.27 18.39
CA ALA A 145 -4.93 -0.15 18.08
C ALA A 145 -6.03 -0.71 17.16
N ASN A 146 -7.27 -0.24 17.31
CA ASN A 146 -8.38 -0.61 16.43
C ASN A 146 -8.23 0.00 15.03
N LEU A 147 -7.80 1.26 14.90
CA LEU A 147 -7.56 1.90 13.60
C LEU A 147 -6.40 1.26 12.83
N LEU A 148 -5.36 0.82 13.54
CA LEU A 148 -4.18 0.20 12.93
C LEU A 148 -4.47 -1.17 12.29
N GLN A 149 -5.68 -1.73 12.48
CA GLN A 149 -6.17 -2.89 11.73
C GLN A 149 -6.51 -2.55 10.27
N ASP A 150 -6.66 -1.28 9.92
CA ASP A 150 -6.76 -0.78 8.54
C ASP A 150 -5.57 0.16 8.22
N PRO A 151 -4.37 -0.41 8.05
CA PRO A 151 -3.16 0.40 7.89
C PRO A 151 -3.06 1.10 6.53
N VAL A 152 -3.88 0.71 5.53
CA VAL A 152 -3.90 1.36 4.21
C VAL A 152 -4.62 2.70 4.31
N THR A 153 -5.74 2.76 5.05
CA THR A 153 -6.45 4.02 5.32
C THR A 153 -5.65 4.88 6.30
N TYR A 154 -5.11 4.29 7.36
CA TYR A 154 -4.44 5.01 8.45
C TYR A 154 -2.91 4.87 8.43
N THR A 155 -2.29 4.92 7.24
CA THR A 155 -0.84 4.71 7.08
C THR A 155 0.00 5.69 7.89
N ASP A 156 -0.34 6.97 7.89
CA ASP A 156 0.43 7.96 8.65
C ASP A 156 0.22 7.80 10.16
N ALA A 157 -1.00 7.48 10.60
CA ALA A 157 -1.25 7.20 12.02
C ALA A 157 -0.46 5.97 12.48
N LEU A 158 -0.31 4.94 11.64
CA LEU A 158 0.55 3.78 11.89
C LEU A 158 2.02 4.20 12.07
N PHE A 159 2.57 4.99 11.14
CA PHE A 159 3.96 5.44 11.26
C PHE A 159 4.18 6.35 12.47
N MET A 160 3.26 7.27 12.74
CA MET A 160 3.36 8.13 13.91
C MET A 160 3.25 7.34 15.22
N SER A 161 2.43 6.28 15.24
CA SER A 161 2.34 5.36 16.37
C SER A 161 3.63 4.54 16.52
N ALA A 162 4.24 4.10 15.41
CA ALA A 162 5.55 3.46 15.43
C ALA A 162 6.64 4.39 15.98
N ASP A 163 6.65 5.66 15.58
CA ASP A 163 7.56 6.68 16.10
C ASP A 163 7.36 6.91 17.60
N ALA A 164 6.11 6.94 18.08
CA ALA A 164 5.80 7.08 19.50
C ALA A 164 6.31 5.89 20.32
N VAL A 165 6.04 4.66 19.87
CA VAL A 165 6.51 3.42 20.52
C VAL A 165 8.06 3.36 20.52
N ALA A 166 8.68 3.66 19.38
CA ALA A 166 10.14 3.70 19.23
C ALA A 166 10.81 4.73 20.16
N SER A 167 10.20 5.91 20.31
CA SER A 167 10.74 7.00 21.13
C SER A 167 10.72 6.70 22.63
N ARG A 168 9.96 5.67 23.07
CA ARG A 168 9.84 5.28 24.47
C ARG A 168 11.18 4.93 25.12
N MET A 169 12.09 4.27 24.41
CA MET A 169 13.40 3.87 24.95
C MET A 169 14.28 5.06 25.34
N SER A 170 14.11 6.19 24.65
CA SER A 170 15.03 7.32 24.73
C SER A 170 14.68 8.33 25.84
N ARG A 171 13.60 8.13 26.61
CA ARG A 171 13.06 9.14 27.53
C ARG A 171 12.69 8.56 28.90
N PRO A 172 13.38 8.96 29.99
CA PRO A 172 12.93 8.69 31.35
C PRO A 172 11.55 9.29 31.59
N GLY A 173 10.58 8.50 32.08
CA GLY A 173 9.19 8.93 32.29
C GLY A 173 8.29 8.85 31.04
N ALA A 174 8.71 8.13 30.00
CA ALA A 174 7.87 7.87 28.83
C ALA A 174 6.57 7.15 29.22
N ASP A 175 5.49 7.47 28.50
CA ASP A 175 4.15 6.99 28.78
C ASP A 175 4.07 5.45 28.75
N PRO A 176 3.75 4.79 29.89
CA PRO A 176 3.77 3.35 29.99
C PRO A 176 2.74 2.66 29.10
N ARG A 177 1.72 3.37 28.64
CA ARG A 177 0.65 2.82 27.81
C ARG A 177 1.07 2.58 26.35
N LEU A 178 2.21 3.13 25.92
CA LEU A 178 2.74 2.91 24.57
C LEU A 178 3.18 1.45 24.34
N ASP A 179 3.37 0.66 25.40
CA ASP A 179 3.69 -0.76 25.27
C ASP A 179 2.51 -1.55 24.70
N ASP A 180 1.30 -1.14 25.05
CA ASP A 180 0.07 -1.75 24.55
C ASP A 180 -0.13 -1.47 23.04
N LEU A 181 0.59 -0.48 22.48
CA LEU A 181 0.60 -0.19 21.04
C LEU A 181 1.66 -0.94 20.24
N LEU A 182 2.68 -1.52 20.87
CA LEU A 182 3.78 -2.16 20.15
C LEU A 182 3.28 -3.21 19.16
N TRP A 183 2.49 -4.17 19.63
CA TRP A 183 2.02 -5.27 18.80
C TRP A 183 0.94 -4.88 17.79
N PRO A 184 -0.03 -4.00 18.11
CA PRO A 184 -0.90 -3.38 17.10
C PRO A 184 -0.13 -2.67 15.98
N VAL A 185 0.94 -1.94 16.30
CA VAL A 185 1.82 -1.31 15.31
C VAL A 185 2.55 -2.35 14.48
N MET A 186 3.15 -3.37 15.11
CA MET A 186 3.86 -4.43 14.39
C MET A 186 2.95 -5.18 13.43
N LEU A 187 1.75 -5.58 13.88
CA LEU A 187 0.76 -6.24 13.02
C LEU A 187 0.31 -5.33 11.88
N GLY A 188 0.06 -4.04 12.16
CA GLY A 188 -0.28 -3.05 11.15
C GLY A 188 0.82 -2.83 10.11
N LEU A 189 2.10 -2.81 10.52
CA LEU A 189 3.25 -2.74 9.61
C LEU A 189 3.35 -3.97 8.71
N ILE A 190 3.17 -5.16 9.27
CA ILE A 190 3.15 -6.41 8.51
C ILE A 190 2.00 -6.42 7.50
N ASP A 191 0.79 -6.03 7.91
CA ASP A 191 -0.37 -5.93 7.02
C ASP A 191 -0.16 -4.88 5.92
N LEU A 192 0.41 -3.72 6.27
CA LEU A 192 0.76 -2.67 5.30
C LEU A 192 1.77 -3.16 4.28
N LEU A 193 2.87 -3.77 4.73
CA LEU A 193 3.93 -4.26 3.86
C LEU A 193 3.46 -5.41 2.97
N ASN A 194 2.47 -6.19 3.41
CA ASN A 194 1.87 -7.27 2.65
C ASN A 194 0.78 -6.80 1.65
N THR A 195 0.32 -5.56 1.76
CA THR A 195 -0.76 -5.01 0.93
C THR A 195 -0.34 -3.84 0.05
N THR A 196 0.69 -3.08 0.43
CA THR A 196 1.10 -1.87 -0.29
C THR A 196 1.88 -2.17 -1.57
N GLY A 197 1.42 -1.58 -2.69
CA GLY A 197 2.20 -1.48 -3.94
C GLY A 197 3.08 -0.23 -4.00
N ARG A 198 3.01 0.67 -2.99
CA ARG A 198 3.68 1.97 -3.03
C ARG A 198 5.09 1.88 -2.45
N GLU A 199 6.11 1.94 -3.31
CA GLU A 199 7.52 1.79 -2.89
C GLU A 199 7.99 2.79 -1.81
N PRO A 200 7.62 4.09 -1.82
CA PRO A 200 7.99 4.99 -0.73
C PRO A 200 7.45 4.56 0.64
N ILE A 201 6.22 4.04 0.66
CA ILE A 201 5.58 3.52 1.88
C ILE A 201 6.27 2.22 2.31
N ARG A 202 6.55 1.32 1.35
CA ARG A 202 7.26 0.06 1.59
C ARG A 202 8.63 0.30 2.22
N LYS A 203 9.42 1.20 1.63
CA LYS A 203 10.75 1.57 2.13
C LYS A 203 10.68 2.15 3.54
N LYS A 204 9.71 3.04 3.81
CA LYS A 204 9.50 3.62 5.16
C LYS A 204 9.10 2.54 6.16
N GLY A 205 8.17 1.64 5.81
CA GLY A 205 7.75 0.54 6.67
C GLY A 205 8.88 -0.45 7.00
N LEU A 206 9.67 -0.84 6.00
CA LEU A 206 10.82 -1.73 6.18
C LEU A 206 11.87 -1.13 7.12
N LYS A 207 12.07 0.21 7.09
CA LYS A 207 13.02 0.89 8.00
C LYS A 207 12.68 0.67 9.49
N TYR A 208 11.40 0.55 9.84
CA TYR A 208 10.98 0.22 11.21
C TYR A 208 11.25 -1.24 11.60
N LEU A 209 11.45 -2.11 10.62
CA LEU A 209 11.71 -3.55 10.77
C LEU A 209 13.16 -3.90 10.42
N GLU A 210 14.06 -2.92 10.35
CA GLU A 210 15.49 -3.14 10.21
C GLU A 210 16.07 -3.59 11.56
N SER A 211 17.08 -4.47 11.49
CA SER A 211 17.84 -4.90 12.67
C SER A 211 18.43 -3.69 13.41
N GLY A 212 18.32 -3.70 14.74
CA GLY A 212 18.78 -2.62 15.61
C GLY A 212 17.96 -1.33 15.55
N SER A 213 16.85 -1.29 14.80
CA SER A 213 15.93 -0.15 14.86
C SER A 213 15.29 -0.03 16.25
N PRO A 214 14.96 1.18 16.74
CA PRO A 214 14.38 1.34 18.08
C PRO A 214 13.07 0.58 18.29
N LEU A 215 12.26 0.41 17.24
CA LEU A 215 11.04 -0.40 17.30
C LEU A 215 11.36 -1.88 17.50
N MET A 216 12.34 -2.42 16.77
CA MET A 216 12.74 -3.82 16.93
C MET A 216 13.42 -4.08 18.28
N SER A 217 14.13 -3.10 18.85
CA SER A 217 14.62 -3.20 20.23
C SER A 217 13.48 -3.36 21.23
N ARG A 218 12.34 -2.67 21.04
CA ARG A 218 11.13 -2.87 21.86
C ARG A 218 10.54 -4.27 21.73
N VAL A 219 10.58 -4.87 20.54
CA VAL A 219 10.12 -6.26 20.31
C VAL A 219 10.94 -7.26 21.14
N VAL A 220 12.26 -7.05 21.25
CA VAL A 220 13.13 -7.88 22.09
C VAL A 220 12.82 -7.70 23.57
N GLU A 221 12.55 -6.48 24.02
CA GLU A 221 12.21 -6.17 25.42
C GLU A 221 10.81 -6.67 25.82
N LEU A 222 9.86 -6.67 24.87
CA LEU A 222 8.47 -7.08 25.06
C LEU A 222 8.06 -8.12 24.00
N PRO A 223 8.47 -9.39 24.18
CA PRO A 223 8.14 -10.46 23.24
C PRO A 223 6.62 -10.66 23.11
N PRO A 224 6.14 -11.25 22.01
CA PRO A 224 4.71 -11.44 21.78
C PRO A 224 4.14 -12.47 22.76
N ASN A 225 2.89 -12.26 23.16
CA ASN A 225 2.12 -13.32 23.81
C ASN A 225 1.56 -14.30 22.76
N ASP A 226 1.02 -15.44 23.22
CA ASP A 226 0.50 -16.51 22.34
C ASP A 226 -0.51 -16.03 21.30
N ARG A 227 -1.37 -15.07 21.68
CA ARG A 227 -2.37 -14.50 20.76
C ARG A 227 -1.69 -13.74 19.62
N VAL A 228 -0.72 -12.89 19.96
CA VAL A 228 0.02 -12.08 18.98
C VAL A 228 0.92 -12.97 18.13
N ASP A 229 1.57 -13.98 18.73
CA ASP A 229 2.36 -14.97 18.02
C ASP A 229 1.53 -15.68 16.94
N ALA A 230 0.33 -16.16 17.29
CA ALA A 230 -0.58 -16.77 16.33
C ALA A 230 -1.01 -15.81 15.22
N GLN A 231 -1.30 -14.54 15.56
CA GLN A 231 -1.67 -13.50 14.59
C GLN A 231 -0.52 -13.16 13.63
N LEU A 232 0.70 -13.09 14.12
CA LEU A 232 1.90 -12.79 13.34
C LEU A 232 2.25 -13.97 12.43
N THR A 233 2.24 -15.18 12.98
CA THR A 233 2.45 -16.43 12.26
C THR A 233 1.46 -16.58 11.11
N ALA A 234 0.16 -16.34 11.34
CA ALA A 234 -0.85 -16.41 10.28
C ALA A 234 -0.56 -15.43 9.13
N ARG A 235 -0.28 -14.16 9.45
CA ARG A 235 0.01 -13.11 8.46
C ARG A 235 1.24 -13.41 7.62
N LEU A 236 2.33 -13.81 8.25
CA LEU A 236 3.59 -14.12 7.57
C LEU A 236 3.49 -15.42 6.76
N ARG A 237 2.72 -16.41 7.23
CA ARG A 237 2.44 -17.63 6.47
C ARG A 237 1.58 -17.36 5.25
N ASP A 238 0.65 -16.41 5.31
CA ASP A 238 -0.21 -16.00 4.19
C ASP A 238 0.33 -14.75 3.46
N TRP A 239 1.65 -14.58 3.48
CA TRP A 239 2.33 -13.49 2.79
C TRP A 239 2.10 -13.57 1.27
N ARG A 240 1.66 -12.45 0.69
CA ARG A 240 1.29 -12.32 -0.72
C ARG A 240 2.32 -11.56 -1.54
N GLN A 241 3.13 -10.71 -0.89
CA GLN A 241 4.14 -9.90 -1.56
C GLN A 241 5.41 -10.72 -1.89
N SER A 242 6.32 -10.12 -2.66
CA SER A 242 7.57 -10.75 -3.05
C SER A 242 8.44 -11.16 -1.84
N ASP A 243 9.19 -12.23 -2.02
CA ASP A 243 10.14 -12.76 -1.03
C ASP A 243 11.27 -11.77 -0.73
N ARG A 244 11.57 -10.86 -1.67
CA ARG A 244 12.48 -9.72 -1.45
C ARG A 244 12.04 -8.84 -0.28
N VAL A 245 10.74 -8.77 0.00
CA VAL A 245 10.20 -7.99 1.11
C VAL A 245 10.11 -8.85 2.36
N LEU A 246 9.69 -10.11 2.24
CA LEU A 246 9.50 -10.99 3.38
C LEU A 246 10.82 -11.41 4.04
N PHE A 247 11.82 -11.82 3.26
CA PHE A 247 13.02 -12.41 3.83
C PHE A 247 13.81 -11.45 4.72
N PRO A 248 14.01 -10.17 4.37
CA PRO A 248 14.58 -9.20 5.30
C PRO A 248 13.81 -9.10 6.62
N ILE A 249 12.46 -9.17 6.57
CA ILE A 249 11.63 -9.17 7.79
C ILE A 249 11.89 -10.43 8.62
N LEU A 250 11.94 -11.61 7.98
CA LEU A 250 12.21 -12.88 8.66
C LEU A 250 13.60 -12.92 9.28
N ASP A 251 14.60 -12.34 8.62
CA ASP A 251 15.96 -12.28 9.13
C ASP A 251 16.02 -11.39 10.37
N THR A 252 15.44 -10.18 10.31
CA THR A 252 15.32 -9.30 11.48
C THR A 252 14.52 -9.97 12.61
N PHE A 253 13.45 -10.71 12.29
CA PHE A 253 12.63 -11.40 13.30
C PHE A 253 13.39 -12.57 13.95
N SER A 254 14.22 -13.27 13.19
CA SER A 254 15.10 -14.31 13.70
C SER A 254 16.11 -13.72 14.68
N GLU A 255 16.72 -12.58 14.35
CA GLU A 255 17.64 -11.85 15.23
C GLU A 255 16.96 -11.33 16.50
N ALA A 256 15.68 -10.95 16.40
CA ALA A 256 14.86 -10.53 17.54
C ALA A 256 14.35 -11.71 18.40
N GLY A 257 14.73 -12.96 18.10
CA GLY A 257 14.37 -14.14 18.87
C GLY A 257 13.02 -14.79 18.50
N LEU A 258 12.37 -14.37 17.41
CA LEU A 258 11.10 -14.93 16.92
C LEU A 258 11.32 -16.18 16.02
N THR A 259 12.24 -17.05 16.40
CA THR A 259 12.73 -18.16 15.56
C THR A 259 11.64 -19.15 15.18
N THR A 260 10.76 -19.53 16.12
CA THR A 260 9.64 -20.45 15.88
C THR A 260 8.71 -19.96 14.76
N ILE A 261 8.39 -18.67 14.77
CA ILE A 261 7.56 -18.04 13.73
C ILE A 261 8.28 -18.10 12.38
N VAL A 262 9.56 -17.72 12.35
CA VAL A 262 10.38 -17.71 11.15
C VAL A 262 10.50 -19.10 10.53
N GLU A 263 10.79 -20.11 11.33
CA GLU A 263 10.88 -21.52 10.91
C GLU A 263 9.55 -22.02 10.36
N SER A 264 8.44 -21.72 11.02
CA SER A 264 7.08 -22.05 10.56
C SER A 264 6.78 -21.45 9.18
N VAL A 265 7.17 -20.19 8.94
CA VAL A 265 6.99 -19.51 7.65
C VAL A 265 7.89 -20.11 6.57
N ARG A 266 9.18 -20.32 6.88
CA ARG A 266 10.15 -20.94 5.96
C ARG A 266 9.73 -22.35 5.57
N GLN A 267 9.26 -23.16 6.53
CA GLN A 267 8.75 -24.52 6.28
C GLN A 267 7.52 -24.50 5.39
N LYS A 268 6.54 -23.61 5.62
CA LYS A 268 5.37 -23.48 4.73
C LYS A 268 5.82 -23.14 3.30
N ARG A 269 6.77 -22.22 3.15
CA ARG A 269 7.29 -21.81 1.85
C ARG A 269 8.04 -22.94 1.15
N LYS A 270 8.87 -23.69 1.88
CA LYS A 270 9.53 -24.91 1.38
C LYS A 270 8.50 -25.94 0.94
N SER A 271 7.51 -26.29 1.77
CA SER A 271 6.49 -27.27 1.41
C SER A 271 5.65 -26.89 0.18
N ALA A 272 5.37 -25.59 -0.01
CA ALA A 272 4.69 -25.09 -1.19
C ALA A 272 5.55 -25.22 -2.46
N PHE A 273 6.87 -25.09 -2.32
CA PHE A 273 7.84 -25.32 -3.39
C PHE A 273 8.02 -26.83 -3.66
N ASP A 274 8.20 -27.65 -2.63
CA ASP A 274 8.32 -29.11 -2.74
C ASP A 274 7.11 -29.75 -3.43
N LYS A 275 5.91 -29.19 -3.25
CA LYS A 275 4.70 -29.60 -3.98
C LYS A 275 4.81 -29.45 -5.49
N LEU A 276 5.60 -28.48 -6.00
CA LEU A 276 5.88 -28.39 -7.43
C LEU A 276 6.67 -29.60 -7.94
N PHE A 277 7.39 -30.30 -7.04
CA PHE A 277 8.24 -31.46 -7.34
C PHE A 277 7.65 -32.81 -6.91
N ALA A 278 6.48 -32.82 -6.28
CA ALA A 278 5.85 -34.01 -5.72
C ALA A 278 5.00 -34.74 -6.78
N GLY A 279 5.67 -35.36 -7.76
CA GLY A 279 5.04 -36.08 -8.89
C GLY A 279 4.62 -35.14 -10.01
N ALA A 280 4.16 -35.69 -11.15
CA ALA A 280 3.66 -34.89 -12.29
C ALA A 280 2.49 -34.00 -11.81
N PRO A 281 2.72 -32.71 -11.58
CA PRO A 281 1.67 -31.84 -11.05
C PRO A 281 0.54 -31.79 -12.09
N ALA A 282 -0.71 -31.81 -11.64
CA ALA A 282 -1.81 -31.55 -12.57
C ALA A 282 -1.55 -30.19 -13.24
N ALA A 283 -1.91 -30.02 -14.51
CA ALA A 283 -1.61 -28.79 -15.26
C ALA A 283 -2.10 -27.51 -14.54
N ASP A 284 -3.12 -27.66 -13.68
CA ASP A 284 -3.72 -26.64 -12.82
C ASP A 284 -2.87 -26.29 -11.58
N ASP A 285 -2.15 -27.25 -10.99
CA ASP A 285 -1.32 -27.04 -9.79
C ASP A 285 -0.10 -26.15 -10.09
N VAL A 286 0.44 -26.24 -11.31
CA VAL A 286 1.57 -25.39 -11.77
C VAL A 286 1.14 -23.95 -12.02
N SER A 287 -0.13 -23.73 -12.37
CA SER A 287 -0.69 -22.41 -12.70
C SER A 287 -1.18 -21.63 -11.47
N ALA A 288 -1.60 -22.34 -10.41
CA ALA A 288 -2.10 -21.75 -9.16
C ALA A 288 -0.99 -21.44 -8.13
N GLY A 289 0.24 -21.90 -8.38
CA GLY A 289 1.40 -21.70 -7.52
C GLY A 289 1.98 -20.28 -7.54
N PRO A 290 2.95 -19.98 -6.67
CA PRO A 290 3.70 -18.72 -6.71
C PRO A 290 4.44 -18.57 -8.05
N VAL A 291 4.52 -17.36 -8.57
CA VAL A 291 5.32 -17.05 -9.77
C VAL A 291 6.80 -17.12 -9.39
N ILE A 292 7.53 -18.05 -9.99
CA ILE A 292 8.99 -18.16 -9.80
C ILE A 292 9.68 -17.34 -10.90
N MET A 293 10.72 -16.59 -10.52
CA MET A 293 11.48 -15.74 -11.46
C MET A 293 12.92 -15.57 -10.96
N ALA A 294 13.88 -15.47 -11.87
CA ALA A 294 15.25 -15.11 -11.53
C ALA A 294 15.35 -13.64 -11.08
N ARG A 295 16.31 -13.34 -10.20
CA ARG A 295 16.56 -11.97 -9.71
C ARG A 295 16.80 -10.97 -10.84
N VAL A 296 17.63 -11.34 -11.82
CA VAL A 296 17.95 -10.48 -12.97
C VAL A 296 16.71 -10.07 -13.78
N THR A 297 15.78 -11.00 -13.98
CA THR A 297 14.52 -10.75 -14.70
C THR A 297 13.60 -9.87 -13.87
N PHE A 298 13.49 -10.16 -12.56
CA PHE A 298 12.72 -9.34 -11.64
C PHE A 298 13.21 -7.90 -11.65
N ASP A 299 14.52 -7.66 -11.52
CA ASP A 299 15.11 -6.33 -11.48
C ASP A 299 14.85 -5.56 -12.78
N ARG A 300 14.98 -6.23 -13.93
CA ARG A 300 14.66 -5.65 -15.24
C ARG A 300 13.19 -5.24 -15.36
N LEU A 301 12.26 -6.12 -14.98
CA LEU A 301 10.82 -5.86 -15.04
C LEU A 301 10.39 -4.81 -13.99
N HIS A 302 11.06 -4.78 -12.85
CA HIS A 302 10.86 -3.75 -11.83
C HIS A 302 11.33 -2.38 -12.33
N ALA A 303 12.47 -2.30 -13.02
CA ALA A 303 12.92 -1.07 -13.67
C ALA A 303 11.90 -0.59 -14.73
N GLU A 304 11.35 -1.51 -15.53
CA GLU A 304 10.27 -1.22 -16.48
C GLU A 304 9.04 -0.64 -15.77
N LEU A 305 8.60 -1.26 -14.66
CA LEU A 305 7.47 -0.79 -13.85
C LEU A 305 7.69 0.67 -13.39
N GLN A 306 8.88 0.98 -12.87
CA GLN A 306 9.22 2.33 -12.41
C GLN A 306 9.17 3.35 -13.55
N GLN A 307 9.70 3.00 -14.72
CA GLN A 307 9.66 3.85 -15.90
C GLN A 307 8.22 4.12 -16.37
N VAL A 308 7.38 3.08 -16.47
CA VAL A 308 5.97 3.23 -16.88
C VAL A 308 5.19 4.11 -15.89
N ASN A 309 5.43 3.93 -14.59
CA ASN A 309 4.82 4.75 -13.54
C ASN A 309 5.24 6.23 -13.64
N MET A 310 6.52 6.49 -13.91
CA MET A 310 7.03 7.84 -14.12
C MET A 310 6.38 8.49 -15.36
N ASP A 311 6.33 7.77 -16.48
CA ASP A 311 5.73 8.24 -17.73
C ASP A 311 4.25 8.59 -17.56
N LEU A 312 3.50 7.77 -16.81
CA LEU A 312 2.10 8.03 -16.48
C LEU A 312 1.87 9.31 -15.67
N LYS A 313 2.84 9.70 -14.84
CA LYS A 313 2.73 10.89 -13.98
C LYS A 313 3.26 12.15 -14.63
N THR A 314 4.17 12.03 -15.59
CA THR A 314 4.93 13.17 -16.13
C THR A 314 4.70 13.33 -17.64
N VAL A 315 5.20 12.38 -18.42
CA VAL A 315 5.24 12.44 -19.90
C VAL A 315 3.84 12.41 -20.52
N ILE A 316 2.99 11.46 -20.11
CA ILE A 316 1.67 11.26 -20.70
C ILE A 316 0.71 12.43 -20.40
N PRO A 317 0.62 12.96 -19.16
CA PRO A 317 -0.20 14.14 -18.88
C PRO A 317 0.24 15.38 -19.66
N GLN A 318 1.55 15.57 -19.86
CA GLN A 318 2.08 16.67 -20.68
C GLN A 318 1.70 16.51 -22.15
N ALA A 319 1.79 15.29 -22.71
CA ALA A 319 1.36 15.00 -24.07
C ALA A 319 -0.15 15.25 -24.26
N ILE A 320 -0.98 14.82 -23.31
CA ILE A 320 -2.43 15.10 -23.32
C ILE A 320 -2.70 16.59 -23.26
N LYS A 321 -2.00 17.34 -22.39
CA LYS A 321 -2.15 18.78 -22.27
C LYS A 321 -1.80 19.49 -23.59
N LYS A 322 -0.66 19.15 -24.19
CA LYS A 322 -0.22 19.70 -25.48
C LYS A 322 -1.22 19.39 -26.59
N ALA A 323 -1.73 18.16 -26.67
CA ALA A 323 -2.74 17.80 -27.65
C ALA A 323 -4.05 18.60 -27.45
N ARG A 324 -4.45 18.88 -26.19
CA ARG A 324 -5.63 19.72 -25.90
C ARG A 324 -5.46 21.18 -26.34
N GLU A 325 -4.24 21.71 -26.31
CA GLU A 325 -3.93 23.10 -26.68
C GLU A 325 -4.03 23.34 -28.20
N LEU A 326 -4.00 22.28 -29.03
CA LEU A 326 -4.06 22.37 -30.49
C LEU A 326 -5.46 22.64 -31.07
N GLY A 327 -6.51 22.68 -30.22
CA GLY A 327 -7.87 23.01 -30.63
C GLY A 327 -8.58 21.89 -31.42
N ASP A 328 -9.92 21.93 -31.34
CA ASP A 328 -10.89 20.93 -31.79
C ASP A 328 -10.62 19.45 -31.40
N LEU A 329 -11.10 19.09 -30.21
CA LEU A 329 -10.88 17.78 -29.58
C LEU A 329 -11.58 16.62 -30.30
N LYS A 330 -12.58 16.90 -31.17
CA LYS A 330 -13.41 15.86 -31.79
C LYS A 330 -12.73 15.14 -32.96
N GLU A 331 -11.66 15.71 -33.54
CA GLU A 331 -10.90 15.10 -34.65
C GLU A 331 -9.40 14.95 -34.34
N ASN A 332 -8.97 15.24 -33.12
CA ASN A 332 -7.55 15.27 -32.79
C ASN A 332 -6.97 13.87 -32.57
N ALA A 333 -6.39 13.30 -33.62
CA ALA A 333 -5.71 12.00 -33.60
C ALA A 333 -4.57 11.94 -32.56
N GLU A 334 -3.87 13.05 -32.28
CA GLU A 334 -2.83 13.10 -31.25
C GLU A 334 -3.41 12.98 -29.84
N TYR A 335 -4.58 13.57 -29.59
CA TYR A 335 -5.28 13.45 -28.32
C TYR A 335 -5.75 12.01 -28.07
N GLU A 336 -6.38 11.38 -29.07
CA GLU A 336 -6.82 9.98 -29.00
C GLU A 336 -5.62 9.03 -28.83
N ALA A 337 -4.52 9.25 -29.55
CA ALA A 337 -3.30 8.47 -29.39
C ALA A 337 -2.69 8.62 -27.98
N ALA A 338 -2.68 9.84 -27.42
CA ALA A 338 -2.19 10.08 -26.07
C ALA A 338 -3.08 9.41 -24.99
N LYS A 339 -4.41 9.40 -25.19
CA LYS A 339 -5.36 8.67 -24.33
C LYS A 339 -5.19 7.16 -24.42
N LEU A 340 -4.99 6.62 -25.62
CA LEU A 340 -4.71 5.20 -25.81
C LEU A 340 -3.38 4.82 -25.15
N LYS A 341 -2.34 5.66 -25.28
CA LYS A 341 -1.06 5.47 -24.59
C LYS A 341 -1.23 5.46 -23.07
N GLN A 342 -2.04 6.37 -22.52
CA GLN A 342 -2.38 6.40 -21.10
C GLN A 342 -3.06 5.08 -20.65
N ALA A 343 -4.03 4.59 -21.41
CA ALA A 343 -4.74 3.35 -21.11
C ALA A 343 -3.79 2.13 -21.16
N ASN A 344 -2.98 2.02 -22.20
CA ASN A 344 -2.02 0.93 -22.37
C ASN A 344 -0.95 0.93 -21.29
N ALA A 345 -0.38 2.10 -20.96
CA ALA A 345 0.58 2.25 -19.88
C ALA A 345 -0.03 1.89 -18.51
N SER A 346 -1.26 2.33 -18.24
CA SER A 346 -1.96 1.98 -16.99
C SER A 346 -2.20 0.48 -16.88
N LYS A 347 -2.61 -0.16 -17.98
CA LYS A 347 -2.80 -1.62 -18.04
C LYS A 347 -1.48 -2.36 -17.81
N ARG A 348 -0.40 -1.94 -18.47
CA ARG A 348 0.94 -2.54 -18.31
C ARG A 348 1.46 -2.37 -16.88
N LEU A 349 1.26 -1.20 -16.28
CA LEU A 349 1.63 -0.95 -14.88
C LEU A 349 0.90 -1.92 -13.94
N ALA A 350 -0.41 -2.06 -14.08
CA ALA A 350 -1.21 -2.97 -13.26
C ALA A 350 -0.80 -4.45 -13.42
N GLN A 351 -0.47 -4.86 -14.65
CA GLN A 351 0.04 -6.21 -14.94
C GLN A 351 1.39 -6.46 -14.26
N LEU A 352 2.35 -5.55 -14.44
CA LEU A 352 3.68 -5.66 -13.84
C LEU A 352 3.59 -5.66 -12.31
N ASP A 353 2.80 -4.77 -11.72
CA ASP A 353 2.63 -4.68 -10.26
C ASP A 353 2.00 -5.95 -9.69
N THR A 354 0.97 -6.50 -10.34
CA THR A 354 0.33 -7.75 -9.92
C THR A 354 1.28 -8.95 -10.01
N MET A 355 2.04 -9.05 -11.10
CA MET A 355 2.98 -10.14 -11.33
C MET A 355 4.15 -10.06 -10.36
N LEU A 356 4.88 -8.95 -10.34
CA LEU A 356 6.05 -8.73 -9.48
C LEU A 356 5.68 -8.79 -8.00
N GLY A 357 4.46 -8.39 -7.64
CA GLY A 357 3.94 -8.53 -6.28
C GLY A 357 3.93 -9.97 -5.78
N LYS A 358 3.78 -10.98 -6.65
CA LYS A 358 3.69 -12.40 -6.27
C LYS A 358 4.97 -13.19 -6.53
N VAL A 359 6.02 -12.55 -7.05
CA VAL A 359 7.25 -13.23 -7.45
C VAL A 359 8.01 -13.74 -6.24
N ARG A 360 8.39 -15.02 -6.31
CA ARG A 360 9.41 -15.62 -5.46
C ARG A 360 10.71 -15.74 -6.24
N ILE A 361 11.79 -15.23 -5.65
CA ILE A 361 13.10 -15.15 -6.30
C ILE A 361 13.77 -16.52 -6.24
N LEU A 362 14.06 -17.08 -7.41
CA LEU A 362 14.64 -18.42 -7.57
C LEU A 362 16.01 -18.55 -6.90
N ASP A 363 16.83 -17.51 -6.99
CA ASP A 363 18.19 -17.43 -6.46
C ASP A 363 18.25 -17.74 -4.95
N ASP A 364 17.21 -17.32 -4.21
CA ASP A 364 17.12 -17.44 -2.75
C ASP A 364 16.52 -18.79 -2.31
N MET A 365 16.03 -19.62 -3.25
CA MET A 365 15.38 -20.89 -2.94
C MET A 365 16.40 -22.01 -2.69
N ALA A 366 16.11 -22.90 -1.75
CA ALA A 366 16.82 -24.17 -1.66
C ALA A 366 16.26 -25.14 -2.71
N ILE A 367 17.10 -25.62 -3.62
CA ILE A 367 16.72 -26.55 -4.69
C ILE A 367 17.18 -27.94 -4.27
N GLU A 368 16.23 -28.87 -4.13
CA GLU A 368 16.57 -30.26 -3.83
C GLU A 368 17.20 -30.92 -5.07
N PRO A 369 18.35 -31.60 -4.93
CA PRO A 369 19.00 -32.25 -6.05
C PRO A 369 18.23 -33.47 -6.54
N GLY A 370 18.38 -33.80 -7.83
CA GLY A 370 17.90 -35.06 -8.41
C GLY A 370 16.53 -35.02 -9.08
N LYS A 371 15.82 -33.88 -9.06
CA LYS A 371 14.56 -33.68 -9.79
C LYS A 371 14.64 -32.48 -10.71
N ALA A 372 14.03 -32.61 -11.89
CA ALA A 372 13.95 -31.54 -12.87
C ALA A 372 12.98 -30.44 -12.42
N GLY A 373 13.32 -29.18 -12.69
CA GLY A 373 12.71 -28.06 -11.99
C GLY A 373 13.22 -26.65 -12.25
N PRO A 374 12.49 -25.61 -11.82
CA PRO A 374 13.04 -24.26 -11.71
C PRO A 374 14.42 -24.24 -11.01
N GLY A 375 15.42 -23.71 -11.69
CA GLY A 375 16.81 -23.64 -11.24
C GLY A 375 17.63 -24.92 -11.48
N THR A 376 17.20 -25.76 -12.43
CA THR A 376 17.95 -26.95 -12.85
C THR A 376 18.23 -26.93 -14.36
N GLU A 377 19.37 -27.48 -14.75
CA GLU A 377 19.71 -27.79 -16.12
C GLU A 377 19.46 -29.28 -16.37
N VAL A 378 18.63 -29.58 -17.38
CA VAL A 378 18.13 -30.92 -17.67
C VAL A 378 18.53 -31.31 -19.09
N THR A 379 19.18 -32.46 -19.23
CA THR A 379 19.45 -33.06 -20.53
C THR A 379 18.44 -34.16 -20.79
N ILE A 380 17.74 -34.05 -21.92
CA ILE A 380 16.73 -35.01 -22.36
C ILE A 380 17.15 -35.71 -23.65
N ARG A 381 16.58 -36.89 -23.90
CA ARG A 381 16.71 -37.62 -25.16
C ARG A 381 15.35 -37.99 -25.70
N ASP A 382 15.09 -37.69 -26.97
CA ASP A 382 13.90 -38.18 -27.68
C ASP A 382 14.10 -39.66 -28.04
N GLU A 383 13.19 -40.54 -27.61
CA GLU A 383 13.28 -41.97 -27.89
C GLU A 383 13.01 -42.31 -29.36
N ALA A 384 12.39 -41.41 -30.14
CA ALA A 384 12.05 -41.66 -31.54
C ALA A 384 13.27 -41.56 -32.47
N ASP A 385 14.14 -40.57 -32.26
CA ASP A 385 15.31 -40.30 -33.11
C ASP A 385 16.65 -40.36 -32.37
N GLY A 386 16.63 -40.50 -31.03
CA GLY A 386 17.81 -40.58 -30.19
C GLY A 386 18.52 -39.24 -29.96
N LEU A 387 17.97 -38.12 -30.45
CA LEU A 387 18.58 -36.80 -30.31
C LEU A 387 18.50 -36.30 -28.87
N THR A 388 19.56 -35.62 -28.43
CA THR A 388 19.65 -35.05 -27.09
C THR A 388 19.57 -33.53 -27.12
N ALA A 389 18.87 -32.95 -26.15
CA ALA A 389 18.80 -31.51 -25.94
C ALA A 389 18.98 -31.17 -24.46
N THR A 390 19.66 -30.05 -24.18
CA THR A 390 19.86 -29.56 -22.80
C THR A 390 19.11 -28.26 -22.62
N TYR A 391 18.26 -28.20 -21.60
CA TYR A 391 17.46 -27.03 -21.26
C TYR A 391 17.76 -26.57 -19.84
N TRP A 392 17.82 -25.25 -19.67
CA TRP A 392 17.89 -24.63 -18.36
C TRP A 392 16.48 -24.24 -17.92
N ILE A 393 15.90 -24.99 -17.00
CA ILE A 393 14.53 -24.76 -16.54
C ILE A 393 14.53 -23.59 -15.55
N LEU A 394 13.91 -22.48 -15.92
CA LEU A 394 13.80 -21.26 -15.12
C LEU A 394 12.34 -20.80 -14.98
N GLY A 395 12.16 -19.63 -14.37
CA GLY A 395 10.88 -19.01 -14.06
C GLY A 395 10.13 -18.39 -15.24
N GLU A 396 9.07 -17.66 -14.93
CA GLU A 396 8.33 -16.87 -15.91
C GLU A 396 9.13 -15.63 -16.34
N GLY A 397 9.25 -15.40 -17.66
CA GLY A 397 9.96 -14.22 -18.19
C GLY A 397 11.48 -14.32 -18.25
N ASP A 398 12.06 -15.45 -17.80
CA ASP A 398 13.51 -15.68 -17.73
C ASP A 398 14.16 -16.03 -19.09
N GLY A 399 13.39 -16.16 -20.17
CA GLY A 399 13.88 -16.55 -21.49
C GLY A 399 14.96 -15.61 -22.09
N ALA A 400 15.06 -14.37 -21.61
CA ALA A 400 16.08 -13.43 -22.05
C ALA A 400 17.46 -13.66 -21.40
N ILE A 401 17.58 -14.58 -20.44
CA ILE A 401 18.82 -14.84 -19.70
C ILE A 401 19.84 -15.62 -20.55
N ALA A 402 19.38 -16.62 -21.32
CA ALA A 402 20.22 -17.42 -22.22
C ALA A 402 19.38 -18.13 -23.30
N GLU A 403 20.02 -18.61 -24.36
CA GLU A 403 19.35 -19.22 -25.53
C GLU A 403 18.61 -20.54 -25.24
N ASN A 404 19.03 -21.30 -24.22
CA ASN A 404 18.44 -22.61 -23.86
C ASN A 404 17.54 -22.57 -22.61
N VAL A 405 17.00 -21.39 -22.27
CA VAL A 405 16.10 -21.26 -21.12
C VAL A 405 14.71 -21.79 -21.46
N LEU A 406 14.22 -22.72 -20.65
CA LEU A 406 12.87 -23.27 -20.73
C LEU A 406 12.07 -22.81 -19.51
N SER A 407 10.94 -22.13 -19.71
CA SER A 407 10.06 -21.80 -18.60
C SER A 407 9.42 -23.07 -18.02
N TYR A 408 9.39 -23.20 -16.70
CA TYR A 408 8.66 -24.28 -16.02
C TYR A 408 7.15 -24.28 -16.33
N LEU A 409 6.59 -23.14 -16.75
CA LEU A 409 5.19 -23.01 -17.16
C LEU A 409 4.93 -23.45 -18.60
N ALA A 410 5.98 -23.62 -19.42
CA ALA A 410 5.84 -24.10 -20.79
C ALA A 410 5.41 -25.58 -20.81
N PRO A 411 4.71 -26.05 -21.86
CA PRO A 411 4.26 -27.45 -21.96
C PRO A 411 5.36 -28.49 -21.71
N LEU A 412 6.56 -28.29 -22.28
CA LEU A 412 7.70 -29.16 -22.04
C LEU A 412 8.24 -29.02 -20.60
N GLY A 413 8.33 -27.80 -20.07
CA GLY A 413 8.76 -27.55 -18.70
C GLY A 413 7.86 -28.24 -17.67
N LYS A 414 6.55 -28.20 -17.88
CA LYS A 414 5.55 -28.91 -17.08
C LYS A 414 5.73 -30.42 -17.14
N ALA A 415 5.98 -30.97 -18.32
CA ALA A 415 6.20 -32.41 -18.51
C ALA A 415 7.49 -32.91 -17.84
N LEU A 416 8.52 -32.07 -17.73
CA LEU A 416 9.79 -32.42 -17.10
C LEU A 416 9.79 -32.22 -15.58
N THR A 417 9.02 -31.26 -15.07
CA THR A 417 9.09 -30.86 -13.66
C THR A 417 8.71 -32.01 -12.73
N GLY A 418 9.53 -32.27 -11.71
CA GLY A 418 9.31 -33.30 -10.70
C GLY A 418 9.88 -34.68 -11.04
N HIS A 419 10.30 -34.90 -12.29
CA HIS A 419 10.88 -36.16 -12.75
C HIS A 419 12.38 -36.28 -12.46
N ALA A 420 12.84 -37.51 -12.27
CA ALA A 420 14.23 -37.83 -11.93
C ALA A 420 15.03 -38.35 -13.14
N VAL A 421 16.36 -38.40 -13.00
CA VAL A 421 17.25 -39.00 -14.00
C VAL A 421 16.86 -40.47 -14.23
N GLY A 422 16.75 -40.86 -15.49
CA GLY A 422 16.37 -42.20 -15.93
C GLY A 422 14.86 -42.39 -16.15
N GLU A 423 14.03 -41.43 -15.74
CA GLU A 423 12.59 -41.48 -16.01
C GLU A 423 12.27 -41.03 -17.45
N THR A 424 11.22 -41.60 -18.03
CA THR A 424 10.68 -41.21 -19.34
C THR A 424 9.36 -40.48 -19.13
N VAL A 425 9.19 -39.34 -19.82
CA VAL A 425 7.98 -38.53 -19.80
C VAL A 425 7.34 -38.47 -21.18
N ASP A 426 6.01 -38.43 -21.21
CA ASP A 426 5.24 -38.21 -22.42
C ASP A 426 5.02 -36.70 -22.62
N TYR A 427 5.46 -36.17 -23.76
CA TYR A 427 5.30 -34.77 -24.12
C TYR A 427 4.49 -34.66 -25.41
N GLN A 428 3.40 -33.90 -25.36
CA GLN A 428 2.59 -33.57 -26.53
C GLN A 428 2.85 -32.11 -26.94
N PRO A 429 3.56 -31.86 -28.06
CA PRO A 429 3.67 -30.53 -28.62
C PRO A 429 2.30 -29.99 -29.06
N SER A 430 2.15 -28.66 -29.08
CA SER A 430 0.92 -28.00 -29.58
C SER A 430 0.63 -28.35 -31.05
N GLU A 431 1.68 -28.57 -31.83
CA GLU A 431 1.62 -29.09 -33.18
C GLU A 431 2.61 -30.26 -33.28
N GLY A 432 2.12 -31.49 -33.53
CA GLY A 432 2.97 -32.67 -33.71
C GLY A 432 2.43 -33.94 -33.05
N VAL A 433 3.25 -34.98 -33.06
CA VAL A 433 2.95 -36.28 -32.44
C VAL A 433 3.49 -36.35 -31.01
N LEU A 434 2.91 -37.22 -30.20
CA LEU A 434 3.38 -37.54 -28.85
C LEU A 434 4.85 -37.98 -28.89
N LYS A 435 5.68 -37.35 -28.07
CA LYS A 435 7.10 -37.67 -27.91
C LYS A 435 7.35 -38.33 -26.57
N LYS A 436 8.22 -39.35 -26.55
CA LYS A 436 8.75 -39.96 -25.33
C LYS A 436 10.14 -39.41 -25.06
N LEU A 437 10.32 -38.78 -23.92
CA LEU A 437 11.56 -38.10 -23.57
C LEU A 437 12.18 -38.74 -22.33
N THR A 438 13.39 -39.30 -22.44
CA THR A 438 14.13 -39.80 -21.28
C THR A 438 14.99 -38.68 -20.67
N LEU A 439 14.94 -38.48 -19.35
CA LEU A 439 15.84 -37.57 -18.65
C LEU A 439 17.20 -38.25 -18.44
N LEU A 440 18.27 -37.69 -19.02
CA LEU A 440 19.63 -38.26 -18.97
C LEU A 440 20.48 -37.71 -17.83
N ASP A 441 20.35 -36.41 -17.55
CA ASP A 441 21.16 -35.71 -16.54
C ASP A 441 20.38 -34.52 -15.98
N ILE A 442 20.56 -34.24 -14.69
CA ILE A 442 19.93 -33.12 -13.98
C ILE A 442 20.97 -32.49 -13.07
N LYS A 443 21.27 -31.21 -13.31
CA LYS A 443 22.20 -30.41 -12.49
C LYS A 443 21.49 -29.22 -11.90
N VAL A 444 21.69 -28.98 -10.60
CA VAL A 444 21.25 -27.73 -9.99
C VAL A 444 22.10 -26.59 -10.55
N ARG A 445 21.45 -25.61 -11.18
CA ARG A 445 22.08 -24.44 -11.80
C ARG A 445 21.19 -23.22 -11.55
N LYS A 446 21.57 -22.40 -10.56
CA LYS A 446 20.89 -21.13 -10.27
C LYS A 446 21.33 -20.04 -11.27
N PRO A 447 20.43 -19.10 -11.61
CA PRO A 447 20.71 -17.99 -12.51
C PRO A 447 21.69 -16.95 -11.95
#